data_AF-A0A7X9H1G3-F1
#
_entry.id   AF-A0A7X9H1G3-F1
#
_cell.length_a   1.000
_cell.length_b   1.000
_cell.length_c   1.000
_cell.angle_alpha   90.00
_cell.angle_beta   90.00
_cell.angle_gamma   90.00
#
_symmetry.space_group_name_H-M   'P 1'
#
loop_
_entity.id
_entity.type
_entity.pdbx_description
1 polymer ?
#
loop_
_entity_poly.entity_id
_entity_poly.type
_entity_poly.pdbx_seq_one_letter_code
_entity_poly.pdbx_strand_id
1 'polypeptide(L)'
;MIYKNPYYRKVKGSYILLVSCGYCKTDIAKYQKVGKGNLLRMHINRIIKSSIDLSKDQGTLHCPNCGELLATRMTLKRENEDVYKMIRSAFNTRKVHI
;
A
#
# COMPACT_ATOMS: atom_id res chain seq x y z
N MET A 1 4.26 7.39 10.03
CA MET A 1 4.22 5.96 9.62
C MET A 1 4.77 5.13 10.77
N ILE A 2 3.91 4.37 11.43
CA ILE A 2 4.18 3.65 12.69
C ILE A 2 4.59 2.19 12.49
N TYR A 3 4.28 1.60 11.33
CA TYR A 3 4.54 0.19 11.04
C TYR A 3 5.69 0.03 10.06
N LYS A 4 6.73 -0.70 10.46
CA LYS A 4 7.82 -1.16 9.56
C LYS A 4 7.55 -2.62 9.22
N ASN A 5 7.40 -2.93 7.93
CA ASN A 5 7.00 -4.26 7.52
C ASN A 5 8.16 -5.27 7.66
N PRO A 6 8.05 -6.30 8.52
CA PRO A 6 9.10 -7.31 8.67
C PRO A 6 9.22 -8.22 7.43
N TYR A 7 8.17 -8.32 6.62
CA TYR A 7 8.15 -9.14 5.40
C TYR A 7 8.67 -8.41 4.16
N TYR A 8 9.07 -7.14 4.30
CA TYR A 8 9.57 -6.34 3.19
C TYR A 8 10.84 -6.94 2.59
N ARG A 9 10.84 -7.15 1.27
CA ARG A 9 12.02 -7.54 0.48
C ARG A 9 12.27 -6.57 -0.67
N LYS A 10 13.52 -6.13 -0.81
CA LYS A 10 13.92 -5.26 -1.93
C LYS A 10 13.88 -6.04 -3.24
N VAL A 11 13.19 -5.50 -4.24
CA VAL A 11 13.05 -6.11 -5.58
C VAL A 11 13.84 -5.25 -6.58
N LYS A 12 14.67 -5.90 -7.40
CA LYS A 12 15.47 -5.22 -8.44
C LYS A 12 14.55 -4.54 -9.47
N GLY A 13 14.94 -3.36 -9.95
CA GLY A 13 14.15 -2.59 -10.92
C GLY A 13 12.87 -1.97 -10.36
N SER A 14 12.73 -1.89 -9.04
CA SER A 14 11.62 -1.21 -8.39
C SER A 14 11.94 0.24 -8.04
N TYR A 15 10.89 1.02 -7.82
CA TYR A 15 10.98 2.39 -7.31
C TYR A 15 9.96 2.60 -6.20
N ILE A 16 10.16 3.66 -5.41
CA ILE A 16 9.34 3.90 -4.23
C ILE A 16 8.23 4.89 -4.59
N LEU A 17 7.00 4.47 -4.28
CA LEU A 17 5.83 5.30 -4.25
C LEU A 17 5.48 5.65 -2.82
N LEU A 18 5.18 6.91 -2.58
CA LEU A 18 4.42 7.33 -1.42
C LEU A 18 2.95 7.31 -1.78
N VAL A 19 2.20 6.46 -1.10
CA VAL A 19 0.75 6.33 -1.20
C VAL A 19 0.13 7.20 -0.11
N SER A 20 -0.79 8.09 -0.49
CA SER A 20 -1.52 8.96 0.43
C SER A 20 -3.03 8.87 0.19
N CYS A 21 -3.81 9.30 1.18
CA CYS A 21 -5.26 9.36 1.06
C CYS A 21 -5.69 10.30 -0.07
N GLY A 22 -6.69 9.88 -0.86
CA GLY A 22 -7.31 10.68 -1.93
C GLY A 22 -7.92 11.97 -1.40
N TYR A 23 -8.49 11.89 -0.20
CA TYR A 23 -9.37 12.88 0.41
C TYR A 23 -8.60 13.85 1.31
N CYS A 24 -8.00 13.36 2.40
CA CYS A 24 -7.30 14.21 3.38
C CYS A 24 -5.79 14.29 3.18
N LYS A 25 -5.25 13.68 2.12
CA LYS A 25 -3.82 13.69 1.75
C LYS A 25 -2.84 13.07 2.77
N THR A 26 -3.34 12.49 3.86
CA THR A 26 -2.53 11.77 4.86
C THR A 26 -1.68 10.69 4.20
N ASP A 27 -0.40 10.65 4.54
CA ASP A 27 0.53 9.62 4.06
C ASP A 27 0.18 8.25 4.66
N ILE A 28 -0.10 7.28 3.79
CA ILE A 28 -0.56 5.94 4.17
C ILE A 28 0.59 4.95 4.17
N ALA A 29 1.33 4.85 3.07
CA ALA A 29 2.38 3.85 2.95
C ALA A 29 3.51 4.29 2.02
N LYS A 30 4.74 3.88 2.34
CA LYS A 30 5.81 3.79 1.34
C LYS A 30 5.76 2.40 0.72
N TYR A 31 5.57 2.35 -0.58
CA TYR A 31 5.37 1.12 -1.34
C TYR A 31 6.42 0.95 -2.43
N GLN A 32 6.93 -0.27 -2.57
CA GLN A 32 7.89 -0.61 -3.60
C GLN A 32 7.16 -1.07 -4.88
N LYS A 33 7.03 -0.16 -5.85
CA LYS A 33 6.37 -0.43 -7.13
C LYS A 33 7.33 -1.09 -8.12
N VAL A 34 6.85 -2.17 -8.72
CA VAL A 34 7.51 -2.89 -9.82
C VAL A 34 6.73 -2.65 -11.12
N GLY A 35 7.45 -2.48 -12.22
CA GLY A 35 6.87 -2.29 -13.55
C GLY A 35 6.29 -0.90 -13.78
N LYS A 36 5.89 -0.64 -15.02
CA LYS A 36 5.28 0.63 -15.46
C LYS A 36 3.79 0.67 -15.08
N GLY A 37 3.16 1.85 -15.20
CA GLY A 37 1.72 2.04 -15.01
C GLY A 37 1.24 2.30 -13.57
N ASN A 38 -0.07 2.52 -13.45
CA ASN A 38 -0.74 2.93 -12.21
C ASN A 38 -0.75 1.83 -11.15
N LEU A 39 -0.82 2.23 -9.89
CA LEU A 39 -0.97 1.31 -8.75
C LEU A 39 -2.41 0.80 -8.69
N LEU A 40 -2.63 -0.48 -9.01
CA LEU A 40 -3.95 -1.12 -8.88
C LEU A 40 -4.04 -2.01 -7.64
N ARG A 41 -2.90 -2.61 -7.26
CA ARG A 41 -2.78 -3.54 -6.16
C ARG A 41 -1.52 -3.23 -5.37
N MET A 42 -1.66 -3.21 -4.05
CA MET A 42 -0.56 -3.03 -3.13
C MET A 42 -0.27 -4.38 -2.46
N HIS A 43 0.79 -5.05 -2.92
CA HIS A 43 1.20 -6.34 -2.36
C HIS A 43 1.77 -6.14 -0.96
N ILE A 44 1.34 -6.94 0.02
CA ILE A 44 1.72 -6.73 1.41
C ILE A 44 3.24 -6.81 1.59
N ASN A 45 3.91 -7.79 0.95
CA ASN A 45 5.38 -7.96 1.00
C ASN A 45 6.20 -6.83 0.34
N ARG A 46 5.57 -5.92 -0.42
CA ARG A 46 6.20 -4.77 -1.08
C ARG A 46 5.95 -3.46 -0.34
N ILE A 47 5.16 -3.48 0.72
CA ILE A 47 4.99 -2.31 1.60
C ILE A 47 6.25 -2.19 2.47
N ILE A 48 6.92 -1.05 2.41
CA ILE A 48 8.15 -0.78 3.17
C ILE A 48 7.79 -0.34 4.59
N LYS A 49 6.88 0.63 4.68
CA LYS A 49 6.35 1.15 5.93
C LYS A 49 4.95 1.72 5.73
N SER A 50 4.14 1.70 6.78
CA SER A 50 2.74 2.11 6.77
C SER A 50 2.40 2.97 7.99
N SER A 51 1.39 3.83 7.85
CA SER A 51 0.75 4.54 8.96
C SER A 51 -0.31 3.70 9.68
N ILE A 52 -0.58 2.50 9.17
CA ILE A 52 -1.52 1.53 9.72
C ILE A 52 -0.76 0.24 10.02
N ASP A 53 -1.11 -0.44 11.10
CA ASP A 53 -0.56 -1.74 11.46
C ASP A 53 -1.14 -2.84 10.55
N LEU A 54 -0.27 -3.41 9.68
CA LEU A 54 -0.64 -4.44 8.71
C LEU A 54 -0.49 -5.87 9.27
N SER A 55 0.01 -6.03 10.51
CA SER A 55 0.08 -7.34 11.15
C SER A 55 -1.30 -7.88 11.54
N LYS A 56 -2.23 -6.97 11.81
CA LYS A 56 -3.62 -7.30 12.11
C LYS A 56 -4.34 -7.60 10.81
N ASP A 57 -5.08 -8.70 10.77
CA ASP A 57 -5.88 -9.06 9.61
C ASP A 57 -7.06 -8.10 9.45
N GLN A 58 -6.78 -6.97 8.79
CA GLN A 58 -7.78 -5.97 8.45
C GLN A 58 -8.21 -6.26 7.01
N GLY A 59 -9.43 -6.79 6.86
CA GLY A 59 -10.05 -7.06 5.55
C GLY A 59 -10.19 -5.81 4.68
N THR A 60 -10.03 -4.62 5.25
CA THR A 60 -10.06 -3.32 4.56
C THR A 60 -8.93 -2.41 5.01
N LEU A 61 -8.57 -1.45 4.16
CA LEU A 61 -7.58 -0.41 4.44
C LEU A 61 -8.31 0.93 4.57
N HIS A 62 -8.42 1.45 5.78
CA HIS A 62 -9.02 2.75 6.07
C HIS A 62 -7.94 3.81 6.31
N CYS A 63 -8.21 5.05 5.93
CA CYS A 63 -7.35 6.16 6.29
C CYS A 63 -7.36 6.36 7.82
N PRO A 64 -6.20 6.36 8.51
CA PRO A 64 -6.16 6.52 9.97
C PRO A 64 -6.53 7.94 10.43
N ASN A 65 -6.58 8.92 9.50
CA ASN A 65 -6.91 10.31 9.81
C ASN A 65 -8.39 10.64 9.55
N CYS A 66 -8.94 10.22 8.41
CA CYS A 66 -10.32 10.58 8.02
C CYS A 66 -11.29 9.39 7.91
N GLY A 67 -10.85 8.16 8.20
CA GLY A 67 -11.70 6.96 8.19
C GLY A 67 -12.07 6.42 6.81
N GLU A 68 -11.82 7.17 5.74
CA GLU A 68 -12.23 6.80 4.38
C GLU A 68 -11.62 5.47 3.91
N LEU A 69 -12.42 4.67 3.19
CA LEU A 69 -12.00 3.38 2.66
C LEU A 69 -11.10 3.57 1.42
N LEU A 70 -9.86 3.08 1.49
CA LEU A 70 -8.85 3.26 0.44
C LEU A 70 -8.63 1.99 -0.39
N ALA A 71 -8.78 0.81 0.23
CA ALA A 71 -8.57 -0.48 -0.41
C ALA A 71 -9.25 -1.62 0.34
N THR A 72 -9.43 -2.76 -0.34
CA THR A 72 -9.93 -4.01 0.27
C THR A 72 -8.86 -5.09 0.16
N ARG A 73 -8.66 -5.85 1.24
CA ARG A 73 -7.72 -6.99 1.25
C ARG A 73 -8.32 -8.14 0.44
N MET A 74 -7.50 -8.78 -0.38
CA MET A 74 -7.86 -10.01 -1.10
C MET A 74 -6.64 -10.89 -1.29
N THR A 75 -6.86 -12.21 -1.33
CA THR A 75 -5.82 -13.19 -1.63
C THR A 75 -5.84 -13.55 -3.12
N LEU A 76 -4.69 -13.42 -3.79
CA LEU A 76 -4.53 -13.85 -5.17
C LEU A 76 -4.33 -15.38 -5.22
N LYS A 77 -5.38 -16.12 -5.62
CA LYS A 77 -5.39 -17.60 -5.61
C LYS A 77 -4.19 -18.26 -6.32
N ARG A 78 -3.66 -17.65 -7.39
CA ARG A 78 -2.55 -18.21 -8.17
C ARG A 78 -1.19 -18.07 -7.48
N GLU A 79 -1.01 -16.99 -6.71
CA GLU A 79 0.27 -16.62 -6.10
C GLU A 79 0.27 -16.87 -4.58
N ASN A 80 -0.90 -17.27 -4.03
CA ASN A 80 -1.18 -17.38 -2.59
C ASN A 80 -0.69 -16.13 -1.83
N GLU A 81 -0.90 -14.96 -2.42
CA GLU A 81 -0.36 -13.70 -1.93
C GLU A 81 -1.49 -12.72 -1.60
N ASP A 82 -1.40 -12.12 -0.42
CA ASP A 82 -2.32 -11.09 0.01
C ASP A 82 -1.95 -9.72 -0.53
N VAL A 83 -2.96 -9.06 -1.09
CA VAL A 83 -2.85 -7.73 -1.67
C VAL A 83 -4.00 -6.85 -1.20
N TYR A 84 -3.75 -5.56 -1.12
CA TYR A 84 -4.81 -4.57 -1.06
C TYR A 84 -5.19 -4.15 -2.49
N LYS A 85 -6.43 -4.44 -2.89
CA LYS A 85 -7.04 -3.94 -4.13
C LYS A 85 -7.42 -2.48 -3.90
N MET A 86 -6.71 -1.58 -4.57
CA MET A 86 -6.88 -0.14 -4.39
C MET A 86 -8.19 0.33 -5.03
N ILE A 87 -8.96 1.15 -4.30
CA ILE A 87 -10.17 1.78 -4.84
C ILE A 87 -9.75 2.96 -5.72
N ARG A 88 -10.22 3.00 -6.96
CA ARG A 88 -9.87 4.10 -7.89
C ARG A 88 -10.27 5.44 -7.27
N SER A 89 -9.40 6.45 -7.45
CA SER A 89 -9.58 7.81 -6.94
C SER A 89 -9.56 7.97 -5.41
N ALA A 90 -9.59 6.89 -4.62
CA ALA A 90 -9.54 6.97 -3.17
C ALA A 90 -8.13 7.21 -2.61
N PHE A 91 -7.10 7.18 -3.46
CA PHE A 91 -5.69 7.35 -3.06
C PHE A 91 -4.94 8.17 -4.11
N ASN A 92 -3.85 8.79 -3.66
CA ASN A 92 -2.86 9.42 -4.53
C ASN A 92 -1.53 8.66 -4.43
N THR A 93 -0.71 8.77 -5.47
CA THR A 93 0.65 8.23 -5.47
C THR A 93 1.63 9.24 -6.01
N ARG A 94 2.78 9.40 -5.36
CA ARG A 94 3.93 10.15 -5.90
C ARG A 94 5.20 9.35 -5.78
N LYS A 95 6.07 9.43 -6.80
CA LYS A 95 7.40 8.82 -6.74
C LYS A 95 8.24 9.61 -5.73
N VAL A 96 8.97 8.90 -4.88
CA VAL A 96 9.89 9.50 -3.91
C VAL A 96 11.27 8.87 -4.05
N HIS A 97 12.30 9.68 -3.86
CA HIS A 97 13.67 9.21 -3.68
C HIS A 97 13.92 9.07 -2.17
N ILE A 98 14.65 8.03 -1.77
CA ILE A 98 15.17 7.87 -0.40
C ILE A 98 16.63 8.26 -0.44
#